data_AF-A0A679EJX1-F1
#
_entry.id   AF-A0A679EJX1-F1
#
_cell.length_a   1.000
_cell.length_b   1.000
_cell.length_c   1.000
_cell.angle_alpha   90.00
_cell.angle_beta   90.00
_cell.angle_gamma   90.00
#
_symmetry.space_group_name_H-M   'P 1'
#
loop_
_entity.id
_entity.type
_entity.pdbx_description
1 polymer ?
#
loop_
_entity_poly.entity_id
_entity_poly.type
_entity_poly.pdbx_seq_one_letter_code
_entity_poly.pdbx_strand_id
1 'polypeptide(L)'
;MAESRKELIVGASVTEEAAYLCQNWRRQSTEGNRSVARERISDTRLWEGKRYWNLDWEGGYRMTDSFEAIEEADAVFLVGTYLRKEAALLNARVRKTLRNTECEVYWMGSPAPMNYPVTWSGMHPSHWMQVLEGRHAWCEALANAKNPWVLFGASLWERSGSSVWGVEQIQNHLPHVNVGYVHVGPNEVGLYHQGVDRTVSSEAEMVRGDTGPSHRMYVAPDRFQPEQENSGRTIVATSHVPSNASELGQSENTTYWPLALWCEKTGTWRNMEGRGQPLVASVKPYLEAKEEFSLLGTFFGRMGETWVRTKQEMMQAYQNDTPARYTGKVAGVQAGNYERPSWSGAPLRTWLDGFYQTDAVTSHSKILASCTRTLEICPPSEAFQTNGTSFASIGENQ
;
A
#
# COMPACT_ATOMS: atom_id res chain seq x y z
N MET A 1 -10.59 13.88 33.94
CA MET A 1 -9.43 13.18 33.39
C MET A 1 -9.64 13.14 31.89
N ALA A 2 -8.68 13.62 31.09
CA ALA A 2 -8.79 13.46 29.64
C ALA A 2 -8.86 11.95 29.32
N GLU A 3 -9.84 11.51 28.55
CA GLU A 3 -9.95 10.11 28.16
C GLU A 3 -8.70 9.71 27.36
N SER A 4 -8.13 8.54 27.62
CA SER A 4 -6.93 8.08 26.93
C SER A 4 -7.20 7.90 25.43
N ARG A 5 -6.24 8.32 24.59
CA ARG A 5 -6.34 8.19 23.14
C ARG A 5 -6.30 6.71 22.77
N LYS A 6 -7.16 6.28 21.86
CA LYS A 6 -7.23 4.90 21.38
C LYS A 6 -6.92 4.88 19.88
N GLU A 7 -5.92 4.11 19.48
CA GLU A 7 -5.48 4.01 18.09
C GLU A 7 -5.53 2.55 17.62
N LEU A 8 -6.17 2.34 16.47
CA LEU A 8 -6.12 1.08 15.72
C LEU A 8 -5.20 1.26 14.52
N ILE A 9 -4.22 0.37 14.38
CA ILE A 9 -3.28 0.34 13.26
C ILE A 9 -3.53 -0.96 12.49
N VAL A 10 -4.00 -0.84 11.25
CA VAL A 10 -4.49 -1.95 10.42
C VAL A 10 -3.46 -2.26 9.33
N GLY A 11 -2.97 -3.50 9.30
CA GLY A 11 -2.04 -3.96 8.27
C GLY A 11 -2.72 -4.37 6.97
N ALA A 12 -1.93 -4.50 5.91
CA ALA A 12 -2.44 -4.66 4.55
C ALA A 12 -3.12 -6.00 4.24
N SER A 13 -3.07 -7.00 5.13
CA SER A 13 -3.72 -8.31 4.96
C SER A 13 -5.08 -8.46 5.64
N VAL A 14 -5.50 -7.43 6.38
CA VAL A 14 -6.82 -7.37 7.02
C VAL A 14 -7.89 -7.37 5.92
N THR A 15 -8.97 -8.12 6.13
CA THR A 15 -10.08 -8.21 5.16
C THR A 15 -10.86 -6.89 5.08
N GLU A 16 -11.57 -6.66 3.98
CA GLU A 16 -12.41 -5.46 3.85
C GLU A 16 -13.45 -5.36 4.97
N GLU A 17 -14.04 -6.49 5.36
CA GLU A 17 -15.05 -6.55 6.41
C GLU A 17 -14.46 -6.10 7.76
N ALA A 18 -13.24 -6.54 8.10
CA ALA A 18 -12.57 -6.14 9.33
C ALA A 18 -12.12 -4.67 9.28
N ALA A 19 -11.69 -4.17 8.12
CA ALA A 19 -11.37 -2.76 7.92
C ALA A 19 -12.61 -1.86 8.11
N TYR A 20 -13.77 -2.29 7.58
CA TYR A 20 -15.06 -1.65 7.80
C TYR A 20 -15.42 -1.59 9.30
N LEU A 21 -15.21 -2.68 10.05
CA LEU A 21 -15.44 -2.69 11.49
C LEU A 21 -14.58 -1.64 12.21
N CYS A 22 -13.29 -1.54 11.87
CA CYS A 22 -12.40 -0.55 12.45
C CYS A 22 -12.91 0.88 12.19
N GLN A 23 -13.32 1.19 10.96
CA GLN A 23 -13.83 2.52 10.61
C GLN A 23 -15.14 2.86 11.31
N ASN A 24 -16.05 1.90 11.43
CA ASN A 24 -17.26 2.09 12.21
C ASN A 24 -16.97 2.36 13.68
N TRP A 25 -16.01 1.66 14.28
CA TRP A 25 -15.57 1.93 15.64
C TRP A 25 -15.02 3.36 15.82
N ARG A 26 -14.27 3.88 14.83
CA ARG A 26 -13.82 5.28 14.81
C ARG A 26 -14.99 6.26 14.72
N ARG A 27 -15.92 6.03 13.79
CA ARG A 27 -17.08 6.91 13.53
C ARG A 27 -17.99 7.08 14.75
N GLN A 28 -17.99 6.12 15.66
CA GLN A 28 -18.78 6.18 16.89
C GLN A 28 -18.14 6.94 18.04
N SER A 29 -16.90 7.43 17.88
CA SER A 29 -16.31 8.33 18.86
C SER A 29 -17.06 9.67 18.87
N THR A 30 -17.75 9.96 19.97
CA THR A 30 -18.33 11.29 20.23
C THR A 30 -17.30 12.30 20.70
N GLU A 31 -16.16 11.84 21.21
CA GLU A 31 -15.13 12.67 21.86
C GLU A 31 -13.91 12.95 20.96
N GLY A 32 -13.83 12.31 19.78
CA GLY A 32 -12.69 12.44 18.86
C GLY A 32 -11.40 11.81 19.38
N ASN A 33 -11.49 10.91 20.37
CA ASN A 33 -10.34 10.24 20.98
C ASN A 33 -9.95 8.90 20.31
N ARG A 34 -10.65 8.52 19.24
CA ARG A 34 -10.41 7.28 18.48
C ARG A 34 -9.82 7.58 17.12
N SER A 35 -8.81 6.81 16.74
CA SER A 35 -8.19 6.89 15.42
C SER A 35 -8.00 5.50 14.84
N VAL A 36 -8.15 5.41 13.52
CA VAL A 36 -7.88 4.21 12.74
C VAL A 36 -6.94 4.63 11.63
N ALA A 37 -5.79 3.98 11.58
CA ALA A 37 -4.77 4.23 10.59
C ALA A 37 -4.36 2.92 9.92
N ARG A 38 -3.95 3.00 8.65
CA ARG A 38 -3.18 1.93 8.00
C ARG A 38 -1.78 1.85 8.63
N GLU A 39 -1.18 0.66 8.63
CA GLU A 39 0.21 0.46 9.04
C GLU A 39 1.16 1.47 8.35
N ARG A 40 2.05 2.03 9.17
CA ARG A 40 3.10 2.93 8.72
C ARG A 40 4.17 2.09 8.02
N ILE A 41 4.74 2.66 6.97
CA ILE A 41 5.86 2.08 6.27
C ILE A 41 7.05 2.94 6.61
N SER A 42 8.09 2.28 7.09
CA SER A 42 9.21 2.76 7.89
C SER A 42 10.11 3.84 7.28
N ASP A 43 9.91 4.27 6.04
CA ASP A 43 10.80 5.27 5.43
C ASP A 43 10.43 6.69 5.84
N THR A 44 10.84 7.07 7.04
CA THR A 44 10.66 8.40 7.64
C THR A 44 11.25 9.54 6.79
N ARG A 45 12.14 9.24 5.84
CA ARG A 45 12.82 10.22 4.96
C ARG A 45 11.93 10.77 3.85
N LEU A 46 10.81 10.10 3.54
CA LEU A 46 9.85 10.58 2.53
C LEU A 46 8.86 11.60 3.10
N TRP A 47 9.01 11.97 4.37
CA TRP A 47 7.97 12.62 5.16
C TRP A 47 8.25 14.11 5.34
N GLU A 48 7.73 14.94 4.42
CA GLU A 48 7.78 16.39 4.53
C GLU A 48 6.40 17.00 4.26
N GLY A 49 5.72 17.55 5.27
CA GLY A 49 4.53 18.40 5.09
C GLY A 49 3.16 17.69 5.12
N LYS A 50 2.10 18.46 4.80
CA LYS A 50 0.69 18.02 4.80
C LYS A 50 0.45 16.97 3.72
N ARG A 51 -0.13 15.84 4.11
CA ARG A 51 -0.54 14.78 3.17
C ARG A 51 -1.98 15.01 2.75
N TYR A 52 -2.19 15.16 1.45
CA TYR A 52 -3.52 15.09 0.85
C TYR A 52 -3.63 13.73 0.16
N TRP A 53 -4.23 12.76 0.84
CA TRP A 53 -4.79 11.59 0.18
C TRP A 53 -6.26 11.89 -0.05
N ASN A 54 -6.69 11.93 -1.30
CA ASN A 54 -8.11 11.97 -1.58
C ASN A 54 -8.61 10.53 -1.75
N LEU A 55 -9.21 9.98 -0.71
CA LEU A 55 -9.89 8.68 -0.76
C LEU A 55 -11.33 8.79 -1.26
N ASP A 56 -11.87 10.00 -1.44
CA ASP A 56 -13.21 10.21 -1.98
C ASP A 56 -13.28 9.83 -3.47
N TRP A 57 -12.14 9.92 -4.17
CA TRP A 57 -12.02 9.50 -5.57
C TRP A 57 -11.27 8.18 -5.69
N GLU A 58 -11.96 7.14 -6.19
CA GLU A 58 -11.37 5.80 -6.28
C GLU A 58 -10.12 5.75 -7.16
N GLY A 59 -10.09 6.52 -8.24
CA GLY A 59 -8.96 6.54 -9.17
C GLY A 59 -7.70 7.13 -8.55
N GLY A 60 -7.81 7.68 -7.34
CA GLY A 60 -6.70 8.17 -6.53
C GLY A 60 -6.00 7.07 -5.75
N TYR A 61 -6.49 5.84 -5.70
CA TYR A 61 -5.80 4.75 -4.99
C TYR A 61 -5.98 3.38 -5.65
N ARG A 62 -6.56 3.31 -6.85
CA ARG A 62 -6.64 2.07 -7.64
C ARG A 62 -6.26 2.33 -9.10
N MET A 63 -6.12 1.26 -9.87
CA MET A 63 -5.98 1.37 -11.32
C MET A 63 -7.29 1.84 -11.94
N THR A 64 -7.19 2.85 -12.80
CA THR A 64 -8.31 3.44 -13.53
C THR A 64 -8.99 2.45 -14.48
N ASP A 65 -8.25 1.45 -14.95
CA ASP A 65 -8.75 0.35 -15.78
C ASP A 65 -8.22 -1.01 -15.28
N SER A 66 -8.69 -2.09 -15.90
CA SER A 66 -8.35 -3.47 -15.58
C SER A 66 -6.90 -3.84 -15.91
N PHE A 67 -6.41 -4.91 -15.29
CA PHE A 67 -5.12 -5.50 -15.68
C PHE A 67 -5.08 -6.01 -17.13
N GLU A 68 -6.23 -6.32 -17.72
CA GLU A 68 -6.32 -6.80 -19.10
C GLU A 68 -6.13 -5.66 -20.10
N ALA A 69 -6.66 -4.47 -19.79
CA ALA A 69 -6.53 -3.28 -20.62
C ALA A 69 -5.07 -2.80 -20.79
N ILE A 70 -4.13 -3.22 -19.92
CA ILE A 70 -2.70 -2.93 -20.12
C ILE A 70 -2.09 -3.68 -21.32
N GLU A 71 -2.76 -4.73 -21.81
CA GLU A 71 -2.34 -5.48 -22.98
C GLU A 71 -2.59 -4.73 -24.30
N GLU A 72 -3.38 -3.64 -24.24
CA GLU A 72 -3.66 -2.75 -25.37
C GLU A 72 -2.87 -1.42 -25.28
N ALA A 73 -1.96 -1.31 -24.31
CA ALA A 73 -1.13 -0.13 -24.11
C ALA A 73 -0.09 0.01 -25.23
N ASP A 74 0.12 1.23 -25.70
CA ASP A 74 1.21 1.58 -26.63
C ASP A 74 2.38 2.31 -25.94
N ALA A 75 2.16 2.86 -24.74
CA ALA A 75 3.24 3.34 -23.88
C ALA A 75 2.93 3.05 -22.41
N VAL A 76 3.92 2.55 -21.67
CA VAL A 76 3.82 2.30 -20.22
C VAL A 76 4.92 3.06 -19.49
N PHE A 77 4.53 3.96 -18.60
CA PHE A 77 5.40 4.80 -17.78
C PHE A 77 5.41 4.27 -16.36
N LEU A 78 6.57 3.86 -15.88
CA LEU A 78 6.80 3.34 -14.53
C LEU A 78 7.48 4.42 -13.70
N VAL A 79 6.81 4.94 -12.66
CA VAL A 79 7.33 6.04 -11.84
C VAL A 79 7.45 5.61 -10.39
N GLY A 80 8.69 5.47 -9.92
CA GLY A 80 8.98 5.07 -8.55
C GLY A 80 8.52 3.66 -8.18
N THR A 81 8.35 2.79 -9.18
CA THR A 81 7.99 1.37 -9.01
C THR A 81 9.03 0.47 -9.67
N TYR A 82 9.19 -0.73 -9.12
CA TYR A 82 9.89 -1.82 -9.77
C TYR A 82 8.96 -3.04 -9.87
N LEU A 83 8.18 -3.09 -10.95
CA LEU A 83 7.10 -4.07 -11.14
C LEU A 83 7.55 -5.51 -10.98
N ARG A 84 8.78 -5.85 -11.36
CA ARG A 84 9.30 -7.22 -11.23
C ARG A 84 9.30 -7.71 -9.78
N LYS A 85 9.55 -6.84 -8.81
CA LYS A 85 9.46 -7.16 -7.38
C LYS A 85 8.07 -6.89 -6.81
N GLU A 86 7.52 -5.72 -7.09
CA GLU A 86 6.31 -5.22 -6.42
C GLU A 86 5.01 -5.82 -6.97
N ALA A 87 4.96 -6.15 -8.26
CA ALA A 87 3.77 -6.65 -8.93
C ALA A 87 4.14 -7.60 -10.09
N ALA A 88 4.73 -8.74 -9.78
CA ALA A 88 5.33 -9.64 -10.78
C ALA A 88 4.36 -10.11 -11.89
N LEU A 89 3.07 -10.29 -11.58
CA LEU A 89 2.06 -10.63 -12.59
C LEU A 89 1.72 -9.45 -13.50
N LEU A 90 1.67 -8.23 -12.97
CA LEU A 90 1.51 -7.02 -13.78
C LEU A 90 2.74 -6.82 -14.69
N ASN A 91 3.95 -7.04 -14.16
CA ASN A 91 5.18 -7.04 -14.95
C ASN A 91 5.14 -8.07 -16.10
N ALA A 92 4.57 -9.25 -15.86
CA ALA A 92 4.42 -10.28 -16.87
C ALA A 92 3.43 -9.86 -17.98
N ARG A 93 2.36 -9.14 -17.63
CA ARG A 93 1.42 -8.57 -18.61
C ARG A 93 2.06 -7.46 -19.43
N VAL A 94 2.78 -6.51 -18.81
CA VAL A 94 3.56 -5.51 -19.53
C VAL A 94 4.52 -6.19 -20.51
N ARG A 95 5.30 -7.17 -20.05
CA ARG A 95 6.19 -7.93 -20.93
C ARG A 95 5.46 -8.66 -22.06
N LYS A 96 4.23 -9.11 -21.84
CA LYS A 96 3.39 -9.71 -22.89
C LYS A 96 2.98 -8.66 -23.93
N THR A 97 2.57 -7.46 -23.49
CA THR A 97 2.26 -6.31 -24.36
C THR A 97 3.42 -6.00 -25.30
N LEU A 98 4.65 -5.86 -24.77
CA LEU A 98 5.85 -5.54 -25.56
C LEU A 98 6.21 -6.62 -26.59
N ARG A 99 5.83 -7.88 -26.34
CA ARG A 99 6.08 -8.95 -27.32
C ARG A 99 5.08 -8.95 -28.47
N ASN A 100 3.88 -8.43 -28.23
CA ASN A 100 2.75 -8.52 -29.16
C ASN A 100 2.49 -7.20 -29.91
N THR A 101 3.01 -6.09 -29.41
CA THR A 101 2.75 -4.72 -29.89
C THR A 101 4.05 -3.92 -29.90
N GLU A 102 4.03 -2.74 -30.51
CA GLU A 102 5.14 -1.78 -30.48
C GLU A 102 5.15 -0.94 -29.19
N CYS A 103 4.63 -1.48 -28.09
CA CYS A 103 4.57 -0.77 -26.82
C CYS A 103 5.97 -0.38 -26.33
N GLU A 104 6.13 0.88 -25.95
CA GLU A 104 7.34 1.37 -25.33
C GLU A 104 7.20 1.45 -23.81
N VAL A 105 8.29 1.19 -23.08
CA VAL A 105 8.31 1.30 -21.61
C VAL A 105 9.31 2.34 -21.17
N TYR A 106 8.83 3.26 -20.35
CA TYR A 106 9.58 4.36 -19.77
C TYR A 106 9.70 4.14 -18.26
N TRP A 107 10.86 4.40 -17.68
CA TRP A 107 11.09 4.12 -16.27
C TRP A 107 11.87 5.20 -15.53
N MET A 108 11.30 5.68 -14.42
CA MET A 108 11.93 6.55 -13.44
C MET A 108 12.01 5.81 -12.10
N GLY A 109 13.21 5.58 -11.59
CA GLY A 109 13.44 4.83 -10.37
C GLY A 109 14.88 4.36 -10.22
N SER A 110 15.19 3.77 -9.07
CA SER A 110 16.50 3.19 -8.78
C SER A 110 16.84 2.12 -9.83
N PRO A 111 18.00 2.22 -10.52
CA PRO A 111 18.36 1.34 -11.61
C PRO A 111 18.49 -0.12 -11.15
N ALA A 112 17.91 -1.03 -11.91
CA ALA A 112 17.77 -2.44 -11.59
C ALA A 112 17.57 -3.26 -12.89
N PRO A 113 17.88 -4.57 -12.90
CA PRO A 113 17.78 -5.39 -14.10
C PRO A 113 16.32 -5.69 -14.47
N MET A 114 15.87 -5.09 -15.57
CA MET A 114 14.57 -5.36 -16.20
C MET A 114 14.62 -6.58 -17.12
N ASN A 115 13.49 -7.24 -17.34
CA ASN A 115 13.35 -8.41 -18.22
C ASN A 115 12.77 -8.08 -19.61
N TYR A 116 12.79 -6.80 -19.97
CA TYR A 116 12.42 -6.20 -21.25
C TYR A 116 13.11 -4.84 -21.40
N PRO A 117 13.26 -4.29 -22.63
CA PRO A 117 13.88 -3.00 -22.84
C PRO A 117 13.05 -1.87 -22.18
N VAL A 118 13.75 -0.92 -21.56
CA VAL A 118 13.15 0.27 -20.95
C VAL A 118 13.97 1.51 -21.27
N THR A 119 13.28 2.63 -21.48
CA THR A 119 13.89 3.96 -21.55
C THR A 119 13.97 4.53 -20.14
N TRP A 120 15.14 4.40 -19.51
CA TRP A 120 15.36 4.91 -18.16
C TRP A 120 15.63 6.42 -18.15
N SER A 121 15.02 7.14 -17.21
CA SER A 121 15.13 8.60 -17.11
C SER A 121 15.48 9.06 -15.69
N GLY A 122 16.37 8.34 -15.00
CA GLY A 122 16.87 8.72 -13.69
C GLY A 122 16.00 8.29 -12.51
N MET A 123 16.45 8.64 -11.30
CA MET A 123 15.78 8.28 -10.05
C MET A 123 15.34 9.49 -9.20
N HIS A 124 15.64 10.72 -9.63
CA HIS A 124 15.33 11.90 -8.83
C HIS A 124 13.88 12.35 -9.06
N PRO A 125 13.10 12.67 -8.00
CA PRO A 125 11.70 13.10 -8.14
C PRO A 125 11.50 14.35 -9.02
N SER A 126 12.53 15.20 -9.17
CA SER A 126 12.45 16.37 -10.05
C SER A 126 12.22 16.02 -11.52
N HIS A 127 12.61 14.82 -11.98
CA HIS A 127 12.33 14.41 -13.35
C HIS A 127 10.84 14.20 -13.57
N TRP A 128 10.14 13.66 -12.58
CA TRP A 128 8.68 13.59 -12.61
C TRP A 128 8.05 14.99 -12.62
N MET A 129 8.59 15.93 -11.84
CA MET A 129 8.13 17.32 -11.88
C MET A 129 8.30 17.94 -13.27
N GLN A 130 9.41 17.66 -13.95
CA GLN A 130 9.62 18.13 -15.33
C GLN A 130 8.60 17.53 -16.29
N VAL A 131 8.15 16.29 -16.10
CA VAL A 131 7.06 15.69 -16.89
C VAL A 131 5.76 16.46 -16.68
N LEU A 132 5.40 16.73 -15.42
CA LEU A 132 4.17 17.46 -15.08
C LEU A 132 4.21 18.93 -15.56
N GLU A 133 5.39 19.54 -15.62
CA GLU A 133 5.60 20.90 -16.14
C GLU A 133 5.75 20.95 -17.67
N GLY A 134 5.69 19.81 -18.38
CA GLY A 134 5.84 19.77 -19.84
C GLY A 134 7.28 19.95 -20.35
N ARG A 135 8.29 19.82 -19.49
CA ARG A 135 9.71 20.09 -19.79
C ARG A 135 10.54 18.83 -20.05
N HIS A 136 9.96 17.65 -19.89
CA HIS A 136 10.67 16.37 -20.00
C HIS A 136 10.45 15.72 -21.38
N ALA A 137 11.40 14.90 -21.83
CA ALA A 137 11.30 14.18 -23.10
C ALA A 137 10.10 13.21 -23.17
N TRP A 138 9.59 12.76 -22.02
CA TRP A 138 8.41 11.89 -21.95
C TRP A 138 7.11 12.59 -22.34
N CYS A 139 7.06 13.92 -22.32
CA CYS A 139 5.85 14.67 -22.63
C CYS A 139 5.39 14.43 -24.08
N GLU A 140 6.33 14.30 -25.01
CA GLU A 140 6.03 13.96 -26.41
C GLU A 140 5.49 12.53 -26.54
N ALA A 141 6.11 11.57 -25.87
CA ALA A 141 5.65 10.18 -25.85
C ALA A 141 4.25 10.05 -25.23
N LEU A 142 3.99 10.75 -24.11
CA LEU A 142 2.68 10.78 -23.45
C LEU A 142 1.59 11.41 -24.33
N ALA A 143 1.92 12.47 -25.08
CA ALA A 143 0.96 13.17 -25.93
C ALA A 143 0.64 12.41 -27.24
N ASN A 144 1.61 11.67 -27.78
CA ASN A 144 1.45 10.94 -29.04
C ASN A 144 0.87 9.53 -28.85
N ALA A 145 0.96 8.97 -27.64
CA ALA A 145 0.39 7.67 -27.31
C ALA A 145 -1.15 7.71 -27.35
N LYS A 146 -1.76 6.67 -27.92
CA LYS A 146 -3.21 6.46 -28.01
C LYS A 146 -3.76 5.86 -26.71
N ASN A 147 -3.06 4.88 -26.13
CA ASN A 147 -3.45 4.17 -24.91
C ASN A 147 -2.32 4.18 -23.86
N PRO A 148 -1.82 5.36 -23.43
CA PRO A 148 -0.74 5.45 -22.46
C PRO A 148 -1.20 5.00 -21.06
N TRP A 149 -0.29 4.32 -20.36
CA TRP A 149 -0.44 3.91 -18.96
C TRP A 149 0.64 4.53 -18.10
N VAL A 150 0.26 5.15 -16.98
CA VAL A 150 1.21 5.65 -15.97
C VAL A 150 0.99 4.89 -14.66
N LEU A 151 2.01 4.16 -14.23
CA LEU A 151 2.00 3.34 -13.03
C LEU A 151 2.89 3.96 -11.95
N PHE A 152 2.28 4.30 -10.83
CA PHE A 152 2.92 4.95 -9.69
C PHE A 152 3.23 3.93 -8.59
N GLY A 153 4.50 3.81 -8.23
CA GLY A 153 4.91 3.00 -7.08
C GLY A 153 4.73 3.73 -5.75
N ALA A 154 4.78 2.96 -4.67
CA ALA A 154 4.72 3.48 -3.30
C ALA A 154 5.74 4.61 -3.04
N SER A 155 6.93 4.55 -3.66
CA SER A 155 7.98 5.56 -3.43
C SER A 155 7.66 6.96 -3.96
N LEU A 156 6.75 7.06 -4.94
CA LEU A 156 6.17 8.33 -5.38
C LEU A 156 4.84 8.58 -4.68
N TRP A 157 3.99 7.54 -4.63
CA TRP A 157 2.66 7.60 -4.03
C TRP A 157 2.76 8.23 -2.66
N GLU A 158 3.55 7.63 -1.74
CA GLU A 158 3.70 7.93 -0.30
C GLU A 158 4.35 9.30 0.03
N ARG A 159 4.78 10.08 -0.98
CA ARG A 159 5.30 11.45 -0.78
C ARG A 159 4.14 12.44 -0.63
N SER A 160 4.34 13.46 0.19
CA SER A 160 3.34 14.49 0.52
C SER A 160 2.69 15.12 -0.73
N GLY A 161 1.40 14.82 -0.97
CA GLY A 161 0.53 15.43 -1.99
C GLY A 161 0.93 15.22 -3.45
N SER A 162 2.07 14.57 -3.67
CA SER A 162 2.88 14.57 -4.88
C SER A 162 2.23 13.84 -6.05
N SER A 163 1.52 12.79 -5.69
CA SER A 163 0.99 11.78 -6.58
C SER A 163 -0.49 12.00 -6.88
N VAL A 164 -1.26 12.51 -5.92
CA VAL A 164 -2.63 13.02 -6.16
C VAL A 164 -2.58 14.23 -7.08
N TRP A 165 -1.70 15.20 -6.80
CA TRP A 165 -1.50 16.34 -7.69
C TRP A 165 -1.03 15.90 -9.07
N GLY A 166 -0.01 15.02 -9.15
CA GLY A 166 0.47 14.52 -10.44
C GLY A 166 -0.59 13.79 -11.27
N VAL A 167 -1.45 13.01 -10.63
CA VAL A 167 -2.56 12.32 -11.31
C VAL A 167 -3.64 13.29 -11.75
N GLU A 168 -3.99 14.27 -10.91
CA GLU A 168 -4.89 15.33 -11.32
C GLU A 168 -4.36 16.07 -12.56
N GLN A 169 -3.09 16.50 -12.54
CA GLN A 169 -2.50 17.21 -13.69
C GLN A 169 -2.57 16.36 -14.97
N ILE A 170 -2.24 15.08 -14.87
CA ILE A 170 -2.31 14.17 -16.01
C ILE A 170 -3.74 13.99 -16.49
N GLN A 171 -4.69 13.74 -15.60
CA GLN A 171 -6.09 13.50 -15.97
C GLN A 171 -6.75 14.77 -16.52
N ASN A 172 -6.38 15.96 -16.03
CA ASN A 172 -6.87 17.24 -16.52
C ASN A 172 -6.33 17.59 -17.93
N HIS A 173 -5.06 17.27 -18.21
CA HIS A 173 -4.43 17.60 -19.49
C HIS A 173 -4.51 16.47 -20.52
N LEU A 174 -4.52 15.22 -20.08
CA LEU A 174 -4.47 14.00 -20.88
C LEU A 174 -5.47 12.95 -20.32
N PRO A 175 -6.80 13.20 -20.44
CA PRO A 175 -7.83 12.34 -19.84
C PRO A 175 -7.91 10.92 -20.45
N HIS A 176 -7.20 10.69 -21.56
CA HIS A 176 -7.09 9.37 -22.20
C HIS A 176 -5.99 8.50 -21.54
N VAL A 177 -5.12 9.09 -20.72
CA VAL A 177 -4.07 8.34 -19.99
C VAL A 177 -4.70 7.51 -18.89
N ASN A 178 -4.41 6.20 -18.92
CA ASN A 178 -4.76 5.32 -17.81
C ASN A 178 -3.73 5.48 -16.70
N VAL A 179 -4.19 5.67 -15.48
CA VAL A 179 -3.36 5.80 -14.28
C VAL A 179 -3.56 4.58 -13.40
N GLY A 180 -2.50 4.15 -12.71
CA GLY A 180 -2.61 3.11 -11.69
C GLY A 180 -1.59 3.23 -10.58
N TYR A 181 -2.00 2.87 -9.37
CA TYR A 181 -1.12 2.79 -8.20
C TYR A 181 -0.72 1.34 -7.96
N VAL A 182 0.58 1.11 -7.83
CA VAL A 182 1.17 -0.19 -7.57
C VAL A 182 1.20 -0.40 -6.07
N HIS A 183 0.20 -1.11 -5.57
CA HIS A 183 0.13 -1.54 -4.19
C HIS A 183 0.97 -2.78 -3.96
N VAL A 184 1.68 -2.80 -2.85
CA VAL A 184 2.53 -3.93 -2.48
C VAL A 184 1.75 -4.86 -1.55
N GLY A 185 0.82 -4.34 -0.75
CA GLY A 185 0.01 -5.11 0.19
C GLY A 185 -1.24 -5.73 -0.46
N PRO A 186 -1.68 -6.91 0.01
CA PRO A 186 -2.70 -7.70 -0.66
C PRO A 186 -4.13 -7.11 -0.59
N ASN A 187 -4.41 -6.23 0.37
CA ASN A 187 -5.70 -5.56 0.52
C ASN A 187 -5.62 -4.03 0.69
N GLU A 188 -4.54 -3.38 0.27
CA GLU A 188 -4.39 -1.93 0.48
C GLU A 188 -5.54 -1.13 -0.15
N VAL A 189 -5.94 -1.48 -1.38
CA VAL A 189 -7.08 -0.87 -2.05
C VAL A 189 -8.38 -1.11 -1.26
N GLY A 190 -8.55 -2.29 -0.65
CA GLY A 190 -9.69 -2.58 0.20
C GLY A 190 -9.72 -1.72 1.46
N LEU A 191 -8.56 -1.48 2.08
CA LEU A 191 -8.43 -0.56 3.22
C LEU A 191 -8.84 0.87 2.82
N TYR A 192 -8.30 1.38 1.71
CA TYR A 192 -8.62 2.71 1.19
C TYR A 192 -10.10 2.85 0.82
N HIS A 193 -10.67 1.81 0.20
CA HIS A 193 -12.09 1.77 -0.14
C HIS A 193 -12.99 1.86 1.10
N GLN A 194 -12.55 1.34 2.25
CA GLN A 194 -13.24 1.49 3.53
C GLN A 194 -12.95 2.83 4.22
N GLY A 195 -12.09 3.68 3.67
CA GLY A 195 -11.64 4.94 4.27
C GLY A 195 -10.56 4.76 5.34
N VAL A 196 -9.92 3.58 5.42
CA VAL A 196 -8.72 3.35 6.23
C VAL A 196 -7.53 3.96 5.51
N ASP A 197 -7.26 5.21 5.86
CA ASP A 197 -6.08 5.93 5.40
C ASP A 197 -4.95 5.91 6.45
N ARG A 198 -3.81 6.45 6.06
CA ARG A 198 -2.71 6.92 6.90
C ARG A 198 -2.97 8.27 7.55
N THR A 199 -4.23 8.63 7.85
CA THR A 199 -4.46 9.86 8.61
C THR A 199 -3.86 9.71 10.00
N VAL A 200 -2.58 10.09 10.11
CA VAL A 200 -2.16 11.04 11.12
C VAL A 200 -3.06 12.24 10.85
N SER A 201 -4.24 12.17 11.47
CA SER A 201 -4.77 13.26 12.25
C SER A 201 -4.07 14.57 11.92
N SER A 202 -4.76 15.45 11.20
CA SER A 202 -4.31 16.79 10.81
C SER A 202 -3.41 17.46 11.87
N GLU A 203 -2.59 18.44 11.50
CA GLU A 203 -1.86 19.26 12.48
C GLU A 203 -2.75 19.70 13.67
N ALA A 204 -4.07 19.87 13.50
CA ALA A 204 -4.99 20.19 14.60
C ALA A 204 -5.17 19.09 15.67
N GLU A 205 -4.86 17.83 15.39
CA GLU A 205 -4.80 16.72 16.35
C GLU A 205 -3.35 16.43 16.81
N MET A 206 -2.35 16.72 15.98
CA MET A 206 -0.93 16.73 16.40
C MET A 206 -0.65 17.89 17.40
N VAL A 207 -1.41 18.99 17.30
CA VAL A 207 -1.40 20.15 18.21
C VAL A 207 -2.25 19.92 19.46
N ARG A 208 -3.14 18.90 19.49
CA ARG A 208 -3.78 18.44 20.73
C ARG A 208 -2.88 17.43 21.46
N GLY A 209 -1.69 17.89 21.83
CA GLY A 209 -0.85 17.37 22.91
C GLY A 209 -0.55 15.87 22.90
N ASP A 210 0.67 15.54 22.47
CA ASP A 210 1.42 14.28 22.70
C ASP A 210 1.69 13.97 24.21
N THR A 211 0.81 14.39 25.13
CA THR A 211 1.11 14.41 26.58
C THR A 211 0.26 13.46 27.43
N GLY A 212 -0.58 12.60 26.82
CA GLY A 212 -1.40 11.61 27.52
C GLY A 212 -1.13 10.16 27.11
N PRO A 213 -1.43 9.16 27.97
CA PRO A 213 -1.25 7.74 27.64
C PRO A 213 -2.16 7.33 26.47
N SER A 214 -1.57 6.70 25.45
CA SER A 214 -2.25 6.19 24.26
C SER A 214 -2.36 4.66 24.30
N HIS A 215 -3.56 4.10 24.17
CA HIS A 215 -3.74 2.66 23.96
C HIS A 215 -3.71 2.37 22.46
N ARG A 216 -2.84 1.43 22.04
CA ARG A 216 -2.68 1.06 20.63
C ARG A 216 -3.03 -0.40 20.41
N MET A 217 -3.72 -0.69 19.31
CA MET A 217 -3.90 -2.06 18.83
C MET A 217 -3.46 -2.15 17.38
N TYR A 218 -2.51 -3.04 17.13
CA TYR A 218 -2.07 -3.42 15.80
C TYR A 218 -2.85 -4.65 15.34
N VAL A 219 -3.41 -4.62 14.13
CA VAL A 219 -4.18 -5.71 13.54
C VAL A 219 -3.48 -6.18 12.27
N ALA A 220 -2.97 -7.41 12.30
CA ALA A 220 -2.15 -8.02 11.26
C ALA A 220 -1.00 -7.12 10.74
N PRO A 221 -0.09 -6.63 11.62
CA PRO A 221 1.04 -5.79 11.21
C PRO A 221 2.12 -6.62 10.50
N ASP A 222 1.88 -6.98 9.24
CA ASP A 222 2.72 -7.95 8.51
C ASP A 222 4.08 -7.40 8.09
N ARG A 223 4.22 -6.08 8.02
CA ARG A 223 5.41 -5.39 7.47
C ARG A 223 6.05 -4.41 8.43
N PHE A 224 5.43 -4.19 9.58
CA PHE A 224 5.85 -3.16 10.53
C PHE A 224 6.08 -3.78 11.90
N GLN A 225 7.14 -3.33 12.56
CA GLN A 225 7.38 -3.66 13.96
C GLN A 225 6.54 -2.70 14.82
N PRO A 226 5.59 -3.20 15.63
CA PRO A 226 4.80 -2.37 16.53
C PRO A 226 5.68 -1.45 17.39
N GLU A 227 5.41 -0.14 17.34
CA GLU A 227 6.04 0.81 18.25
C GLU A 227 5.55 0.55 19.67
N GLN A 228 6.46 0.66 20.64
CA GLN A 228 6.14 0.45 22.04
C GLN A 228 5.84 1.77 22.75
N GLU A 229 4.81 1.73 23.59
CA GLU A 229 4.42 2.86 24.43
C GLU A 229 4.97 2.70 25.84
N ASN A 230 5.48 3.80 26.39
CA ASN A 230 6.01 3.82 27.75
C ASN A 230 4.91 3.94 28.81
N SER A 231 3.70 4.37 28.45
CA SER A 231 2.62 4.67 29.43
C SER A 231 1.26 4.02 29.13
N GLY A 232 1.01 3.60 27.88
CA GLY A 232 -0.23 2.96 27.46
C GLY A 232 -0.11 1.45 27.28
N ARG A 233 -1.25 0.79 27.00
CA ARG A 233 -1.27 -0.64 26.64
C ARG A 233 -1.19 -0.83 25.13
N THR A 234 -0.42 -1.81 24.71
CA THR A 234 -0.31 -2.21 23.30
C THR A 234 -0.89 -3.61 23.12
N ILE A 235 -1.80 -3.77 22.15
CA ILE A 235 -2.28 -5.08 21.72
C ILE A 235 -1.73 -5.32 20.32
N VAL A 236 -1.16 -6.49 20.08
CA VAL A 236 -0.68 -6.91 18.76
C VAL A 236 -1.43 -8.16 18.35
N ALA A 237 -2.50 -7.97 17.56
CA ALA A 237 -3.21 -9.07 16.93
C ALA A 237 -2.46 -9.45 15.65
N THR A 238 -1.89 -10.65 15.58
CA THR A 238 -0.99 -11.06 14.50
C THR A 238 -1.06 -12.57 14.28
N SER A 239 -0.93 -13.00 13.02
CA SER A 239 -0.78 -14.43 12.68
C SER A 239 0.64 -14.94 12.92
N HIS A 240 1.56 -14.03 13.22
CA HIS A 240 2.93 -14.33 13.60
C HIS A 240 3.13 -14.04 15.09
N VAL A 241 3.30 -15.09 15.89
CA VAL A 241 3.79 -14.94 17.26
C VAL A 241 5.31 -15.17 17.23
N PRO A 242 6.13 -14.15 17.53
CA PRO A 242 7.58 -14.32 17.52
C PRO A 242 8.02 -15.44 18.46
N SER A 243 8.99 -16.21 18.00
CA SER A 243 9.38 -17.48 18.62
C SER A 243 10.27 -17.30 19.86
N ASN A 244 10.81 -16.10 20.07
CA ASN A 244 11.64 -15.78 21.22
C ASN A 244 11.23 -14.45 21.89
N ALA A 245 11.46 -14.37 23.20
CA ALA A 245 11.15 -13.20 24.03
C ALA A 245 11.89 -11.92 23.59
N SER A 246 13.04 -12.07 22.93
CA SER A 246 13.86 -10.97 22.39
C SER A 246 13.25 -10.31 21.13
N GLU A 247 12.58 -11.07 20.27
CA GLU A 247 11.83 -10.56 19.11
C GLU A 247 10.50 -9.93 19.52
N LEU A 248 9.91 -10.41 20.63
CA LEU A 248 8.69 -9.87 21.21
C LEU A 248 8.88 -8.48 21.82
N GLY A 249 10.13 -8.03 21.99
CA GLY A 249 10.48 -6.78 22.66
C GLY A 249 9.66 -6.59 23.93
N GLN A 250 9.47 -7.61 24.77
CA GLN A 250 8.39 -7.59 25.76
C GLN A 250 8.51 -6.41 26.73
N SER A 251 7.75 -5.33 26.48
CA SER A 251 7.31 -4.44 27.53
C SER A 251 6.16 -5.12 28.26
N GLU A 252 6.09 -4.93 29.58
CA GLU A 252 4.99 -5.45 30.42
C GLU A 252 3.59 -4.98 29.95
N ASN A 253 3.56 -3.96 29.08
CA ASN A 253 2.35 -3.34 28.55
C ASN A 253 1.87 -3.92 27.21
N THR A 254 2.58 -4.90 26.62
CA THR A 254 2.23 -5.46 25.30
C THR A 254 1.61 -6.85 25.42
N THR A 255 0.44 -7.05 24.81
CA THR A 255 -0.25 -8.35 24.72
C THR A 255 -0.40 -8.78 23.28
N TYR A 256 -0.09 -10.05 22.98
CA TYR A 256 -0.23 -10.62 21.64
C TYR A 256 -1.49 -11.47 21.53
N TRP A 257 -2.24 -11.28 20.44
CA TRP A 257 -3.43 -12.07 20.13
C TRP A 257 -3.24 -12.83 18.81
N PRO A 258 -3.43 -14.17 18.79
CA PRO A 258 -3.21 -14.96 17.60
C PRO A 258 -4.33 -14.72 16.57
N LEU A 259 -3.94 -14.34 15.36
CA LEU A 259 -4.85 -14.20 14.21
C LEU A 259 -4.72 -15.38 13.23
N ALA A 260 -5.83 -15.70 12.59
CA ALA A 260 -5.88 -16.69 11.52
C ALA A 260 -5.17 -16.17 10.26
N LEU A 261 -4.46 -17.08 9.56
CA LEU A 261 -3.86 -16.77 8.26
C LEU A 261 -4.92 -16.59 7.17
N TRP A 262 -4.53 -16.01 6.03
CA TRP A 262 -5.42 -15.80 4.89
C TRP A 262 -6.08 -17.10 4.38
N CYS A 263 -5.42 -18.25 4.50
CA CYS A 263 -5.98 -19.56 4.11
C CYS A 263 -6.90 -20.19 5.17
N GLU A 264 -6.95 -19.61 6.37
CA GLU A 264 -7.71 -20.08 7.54
C GLU A 264 -8.99 -19.27 7.78
N LYS A 265 -9.18 -18.17 7.05
CA LYS A 265 -10.27 -17.22 7.26
C LYS A 265 -11.03 -16.92 5.98
N THR A 266 -12.31 -16.58 6.15
CA THR A 266 -13.20 -16.17 5.05
C THR A 266 -13.36 -14.66 5.07
N GLY A 267 -13.21 -14.00 3.92
CA GLY A 267 -13.36 -12.56 3.80
C GLY A 267 -13.06 -12.06 2.38
N THR A 268 -13.14 -10.74 2.20
CA THR A 268 -12.95 -10.10 0.90
C THR A 268 -11.63 -9.33 0.88
N TRP A 269 -10.86 -9.55 -0.19
CA TRP A 269 -9.67 -8.78 -0.53
C TRP A 269 -9.88 -8.04 -1.85
N ARG A 270 -9.26 -6.88 -2.01
CA ARG A 270 -9.36 -6.08 -3.22
C ARG A 270 -7.99 -5.85 -3.82
N ASN A 271 -7.88 -6.25 -5.08
CA ASN A 271 -6.67 -6.08 -5.87
C ASN A 271 -6.50 -4.63 -6.36
N MET A 272 -5.38 -4.36 -7.04
CA MET A 272 -5.01 -3.01 -7.51
C MET A 272 -6.00 -2.40 -8.51
N GLU A 273 -6.71 -3.20 -9.31
CA GLU A 273 -7.77 -2.69 -10.21
C GLU A 273 -9.08 -2.37 -9.47
N GLY A 274 -9.21 -2.73 -8.18
CA GLY A 274 -10.40 -2.49 -7.38
C GLY A 274 -11.42 -3.63 -7.39
N ARG A 275 -11.06 -4.82 -7.87
CA ARG A 275 -11.91 -6.00 -7.85
C ARG A 275 -11.88 -6.67 -6.48
N GLY A 276 -13.02 -6.67 -5.80
CA GLY A 276 -13.25 -7.45 -4.60
C GLY A 276 -13.31 -8.95 -4.90
N GLN A 277 -12.44 -9.71 -4.25
CA GLN A 277 -12.22 -11.14 -4.36
C GLN A 277 -12.61 -11.80 -3.03
N PRO A 278 -13.78 -12.46 -2.96
CA PRO A 278 -14.13 -13.23 -1.79
C PRO A 278 -13.28 -14.50 -1.74
N LEU A 279 -12.60 -14.72 -0.62
CA LEU A 279 -11.89 -15.96 -0.33
C LEU A 279 -12.62 -16.73 0.76
N VAL A 280 -12.58 -18.06 0.65
CA VAL A 280 -13.15 -19.00 1.62
C VAL A 280 -12.01 -19.72 2.30
N ALA A 281 -12.13 -19.89 3.62
CA ALA A 281 -11.17 -20.63 4.42
C ALA A 281 -10.98 -22.05 3.85
N SER A 282 -9.73 -22.41 3.56
CA SER A 282 -9.37 -23.75 3.06
C SER A 282 -9.08 -24.72 4.20
N VAL A 283 -8.58 -24.21 5.33
CA VAL A 283 -8.27 -24.98 6.53
C VAL A 283 -8.81 -24.25 7.77
N LYS A 284 -8.88 -24.94 8.90
CA LYS A 284 -9.31 -24.33 10.17
C LYS A 284 -8.15 -23.51 10.76
N PRO A 285 -8.42 -22.40 11.46
CA PRO A 285 -7.42 -21.66 12.21
C PRO A 285 -6.61 -22.57 13.15
N TYR A 286 -5.31 -22.32 13.23
CA TYR A 286 -4.42 -23.08 14.10
C TYR A 286 -4.68 -22.76 15.59
N LEU A 287 -4.86 -23.80 16.41
CA LEU A 287 -5.10 -23.70 17.86
C LEU A 287 -6.21 -22.69 18.21
N GLU A 288 -5.86 -21.64 18.96
CA GLU A 288 -6.79 -20.61 19.45
C GLU A 288 -6.86 -19.38 18.54
N ALA A 289 -6.18 -19.40 17.39
CA ALA A 289 -6.21 -18.29 16.44
C ALA A 289 -7.64 -17.95 16.00
N LYS A 290 -7.91 -16.66 15.84
CA LYS A 290 -9.24 -16.15 15.45
C LYS A 290 -9.16 -15.35 14.17
N GLU A 291 -10.23 -15.39 13.38
CA GLU A 291 -10.43 -14.43 12.28
C GLU A 291 -10.49 -13.00 12.84
N GLU A 292 -9.89 -12.02 12.16
CA GLU A 292 -9.85 -10.62 12.62
C GLU A 292 -11.24 -10.08 12.89
N PHE A 293 -12.17 -10.35 11.97
CA PHE A 293 -13.54 -9.88 12.05
C PHE A 293 -14.24 -10.33 13.35
N SER A 294 -14.07 -11.61 13.71
CA SER A 294 -14.68 -12.18 14.93
C SER A 294 -13.98 -11.67 16.19
N LEU A 295 -12.66 -11.52 16.14
CA LEU A 295 -11.85 -10.99 17.23
C LEU A 295 -12.21 -9.53 17.52
N LEU A 296 -12.22 -8.68 16.49
CA LEU A 296 -12.52 -7.25 16.59
C LEU A 296 -13.96 -7.04 17.03
N GLY A 297 -14.91 -7.79 16.49
CA GLY A 297 -16.31 -7.70 16.91
C GLY A 297 -16.48 -8.03 18.40
N THR A 298 -15.87 -9.12 18.87
CA THR A 298 -15.91 -9.48 20.30
C THR A 298 -15.25 -8.41 21.17
N PHE A 299 -14.12 -7.85 20.73
CA PHE A 299 -13.39 -6.82 21.45
C PHE A 299 -14.20 -5.52 21.56
N PHE A 300 -14.76 -5.05 20.46
CA PHE A 300 -15.62 -3.86 20.40
C PHE A 300 -16.88 -4.04 21.25
N GLY A 301 -17.55 -5.20 21.16
CA GLY A 301 -18.70 -5.50 22.01
C GLY A 301 -18.36 -5.43 23.51
N ARG A 302 -17.18 -5.91 23.91
CA ARG A 302 -16.68 -5.77 25.31
C ARG A 302 -16.35 -4.34 25.72
N MET A 303 -16.06 -3.45 24.77
CA MET A 303 -15.91 -2.02 25.01
C MET A 303 -17.25 -1.27 25.09
N GLY A 304 -18.39 -1.97 24.94
CA GLY A 304 -19.73 -1.38 25.00
C GLY A 304 -20.27 -0.93 23.64
N GLU A 305 -19.62 -1.30 22.54
CA GLU A 305 -20.05 -0.95 21.18
C GLU A 305 -21.34 -1.70 20.82
N THR A 306 -22.45 -0.98 20.69
CA THR A 306 -23.80 -1.58 20.58
C THR A 306 -24.19 -2.01 19.17
N TRP A 307 -23.41 -1.65 18.15
CA TRP A 307 -23.61 -2.01 16.75
C TRP A 307 -23.03 -3.39 16.40
N VAL A 308 -22.18 -3.94 17.27
CA VAL A 308 -21.60 -5.27 17.08
C VAL A 308 -22.49 -6.33 17.73
N ARG A 309 -23.65 -6.60 17.13
CA ARG A 309 -24.63 -7.55 17.69
C ARG A 309 -24.47 -8.94 17.11
N THR A 310 -24.33 -9.08 15.79
CA THR A 310 -24.08 -10.38 15.12
C THR A 310 -23.20 -10.26 13.87
N LYS A 311 -22.50 -11.35 13.49
CA LYS A 311 -21.73 -11.42 12.23
C LYS A 311 -22.60 -11.12 11.02
N GLN A 312 -23.84 -11.58 11.00
CA GLN A 312 -24.78 -11.34 9.90
C GLN A 312 -25.16 -9.87 9.77
N GLU A 313 -25.52 -9.19 10.86
CA GLU A 313 -25.87 -7.77 10.85
C GLU A 313 -24.70 -6.90 10.39
N MET A 314 -23.49 -7.19 10.87
CA MET A 314 -22.29 -6.46 10.46
C MET A 314 -21.97 -6.66 8.97
N MET A 315 -22.14 -7.88 8.46
CA MET A 315 -21.98 -8.17 7.03
C MET A 315 -23.05 -7.47 6.17
N GLN A 316 -24.29 -7.40 6.65
CA GLN A 316 -25.36 -6.70 5.97
C GLN A 316 -25.11 -5.18 5.94
N ALA A 317 -24.62 -4.61 7.04
CA ALA A 317 -24.21 -3.21 7.10
C ALA A 317 -23.08 -2.92 6.11
N TYR A 318 -22.05 -3.77 6.08
CA TYR A 318 -20.98 -3.69 5.08
C TYR A 318 -21.52 -3.72 3.64
N GLN A 319 -22.45 -4.63 3.34
CA GLN A 319 -23.06 -4.75 2.01
C GLN A 319 -23.92 -3.55 1.61
N ASN A 320 -24.57 -2.90 2.58
CA ASN A 320 -25.37 -1.71 2.33
C ASN A 320 -24.50 -0.46 2.14
N ASP A 321 -23.42 -0.34 2.91
CA ASP A 321 -22.55 0.84 2.93
C ASP A 321 -21.47 0.80 1.83
N THR A 322 -21.12 -0.39 1.33
CA THR A 322 -20.08 -0.57 0.32
C THR A 322 -20.73 -0.86 -1.04
N PRO A 323 -20.77 0.09 -1.98
CA PRO A 323 -21.31 -0.14 -3.31
C PRO A 323 -20.53 -1.23 -4.08
N ALA A 324 -21.14 -1.74 -5.15
CA ALA A 324 -20.79 -2.99 -5.82
C ALA A 324 -19.29 -3.19 -6.19
N ARG A 325 -18.90 -4.47 -6.29
CA ARG A 325 -17.61 -4.94 -6.84
C ARG A 325 -17.29 -4.24 -8.15
N TYR A 326 -16.00 -3.93 -8.38
CA TYR A 326 -15.41 -3.30 -9.58
C TYR A 326 -16.44 -2.82 -10.62
N THR A 327 -16.68 -1.52 -10.62
CA THR A 327 -17.69 -0.86 -11.45
C THR A 327 -17.23 -0.55 -12.89
N GLY A 328 -16.07 -1.08 -13.31
CA GLY A 328 -15.48 -0.75 -14.61
C GLY A 328 -14.43 0.36 -14.51
N LYS A 329 -14.21 1.05 -15.65
CA LYS A 329 -13.32 2.21 -15.76
C LYS A 329 -13.72 3.28 -14.76
N VAL A 330 -12.75 3.78 -14.00
CA VAL A 330 -12.99 4.85 -13.02
C VAL A 330 -13.34 6.13 -13.77
N ALA A 331 -14.43 6.78 -13.38
CA ALA A 331 -14.76 8.11 -13.87
C ALA A 331 -13.62 9.10 -13.55
N GLY A 332 -13.36 10.04 -14.46
CA GLY A 332 -12.26 11.00 -14.33
C GLY A 332 -12.24 11.73 -12.99
N VAL A 333 -11.06 12.25 -12.64
CA VAL A 333 -10.83 13.04 -11.42
C VAL A 333 -11.86 14.17 -11.33
N GLN A 334 -12.58 14.30 -10.21
CA GLN A 334 -13.14 15.59 -9.86
C GLN A 334 -11.97 16.48 -9.45
N ALA A 335 -11.66 17.49 -10.27
CA ALA A 335 -10.59 18.45 -10.00
C ALA A 335 -10.77 19.04 -8.60
N GLY A 336 -9.90 18.67 -7.68
CA GLY A 336 -9.75 19.34 -6.40
C GLY A 336 -8.62 20.35 -6.59
N ASN A 337 -8.79 21.60 -6.17
CA ASN A 337 -7.70 22.58 -6.23
C ASN A 337 -6.57 22.19 -5.25
N TYR A 338 -5.76 21.19 -5.60
CA TYR A 338 -4.62 20.76 -4.82
C TYR A 338 -3.47 21.71 -5.06
N GLU A 339 -2.92 22.27 -3.98
CA GLU A 339 -1.73 23.10 -4.05
C GLU A 339 -0.52 22.25 -4.47
N ARG A 340 0.41 22.86 -5.23
CA ARG A 340 1.68 22.23 -5.60
C ARG A 340 2.41 21.81 -4.31
N PRO A 341 2.67 20.51 -4.10
CA PRO A 341 3.30 20.05 -2.88
C PRO A 341 4.80 20.39 -2.85
N SER A 342 5.37 20.48 -1.64
CA SER A 342 6.81 20.46 -1.42
C SER A 342 7.32 19.02 -1.51
N TRP A 343 8.33 18.77 -2.35
CA TRP A 343 8.86 17.43 -2.58
C TRP A 343 10.19 17.23 -1.87
N SER A 344 10.30 16.12 -1.12
CA SER A 344 11.61 15.62 -0.67
C SER A 344 12.49 15.27 -1.87
N GLY A 345 13.77 15.66 -1.81
CA GLY A 345 14.80 15.28 -2.79
C GLY A 345 15.25 13.82 -2.69
N ALA A 346 14.69 13.02 -1.76
CA ALA A 346 15.04 11.61 -1.63
C ALA A 346 14.82 10.88 -2.98
N PRO A 347 15.68 9.94 -3.39
CA PRO A 347 15.53 9.23 -4.66
C PRO A 347 14.30 8.32 -4.69
N LEU A 348 13.71 8.16 -5.88
CA LEU A 348 12.69 7.16 -6.20
C LEU A 348 13.33 5.77 -6.20
N ARG A 349 12.82 4.85 -5.39
CA ARG A 349 13.41 3.52 -5.17
C ARG A 349 12.33 2.43 -5.10
N THR A 350 12.76 1.19 -5.29
CA THR A 350 11.90 0.03 -4.98
C THR A 350 11.51 0.06 -3.51
N TRP A 351 10.27 -0.27 -3.24
CA TRP A 351 9.73 -0.31 -1.88
C TRP A 351 10.02 -1.62 -1.16
N LEU A 352 10.21 -2.68 -1.95
CA LEU A 352 10.61 -3.99 -1.46
C LEU A 352 12.13 -4.13 -1.52
N ASP A 353 12.73 -4.45 -0.38
CA ASP A 353 14.15 -4.80 -0.29
C ASP A 353 14.42 -6.12 -1.03
N GLY A 354 13.59 -7.14 -0.81
CA GLY A 354 13.64 -8.45 -1.46
C GLY A 354 12.29 -8.87 -2.08
N PHE A 355 12.32 -9.87 -2.95
CA PHE A 355 11.15 -10.47 -3.60
C PHE A 355 10.56 -11.63 -2.81
N TYR A 356 11.41 -12.45 -2.19
CA TYR A 356 10.97 -13.71 -1.56
C TYR A 356 10.52 -13.56 -0.11
N GLN A 357 10.84 -12.45 0.56
CA GLN A 357 10.46 -12.18 1.94
C GLN A 357 9.90 -10.76 2.02
N THR A 358 8.57 -10.64 2.03
CA THR A 358 7.86 -9.35 1.89
C THR A 358 6.77 -9.14 2.94
N ASP A 359 6.38 -10.19 3.66
CA ASP A 359 5.36 -10.19 4.70
C ASP A 359 5.69 -11.22 5.79
N ALA A 360 4.84 -11.29 6.81
CA ALA A 360 5.02 -12.21 7.93
C ALA A 360 5.03 -13.69 7.51
N VAL A 361 4.27 -14.08 6.47
CA VAL A 361 4.20 -15.49 6.03
C VAL A 361 5.46 -15.88 5.26
N THR A 362 5.86 -15.04 4.32
CA THR A 362 7.00 -15.28 3.43
C THR A 362 8.33 -15.18 4.18
N SER A 363 8.45 -14.27 5.16
CA SER A 363 9.65 -14.15 6.01
C SER A 363 9.92 -15.42 6.84
N HIS A 364 8.88 -16.12 7.28
CA HIS A 364 8.98 -17.35 8.08
C HIS A 364 9.07 -18.64 7.25
N SER A 365 8.97 -18.54 5.93
CA SER A 365 9.11 -19.71 5.05
C SER A 365 10.57 -20.11 4.90
N LYS A 366 10.92 -21.33 5.35
CA LYS A 366 12.25 -21.91 5.16
C LYS A 366 12.64 -22.04 3.69
N ILE A 367 11.66 -22.29 2.82
CA ILE A 367 11.87 -22.43 1.38
C ILE A 367 12.25 -21.06 0.79
N LEU A 368 11.47 -20.02 1.09
CA LEU A 368 11.71 -18.68 0.55
C LEU A 368 12.97 -18.05 1.12
N ALA A 369 13.30 -18.32 2.40
CA ALA A 369 14.59 -17.95 2.97
C ALA A 369 15.78 -18.64 2.26
N SER A 370 15.60 -19.86 1.73
CA SER A 370 16.59 -20.49 0.86
C SER A 370 16.67 -19.79 -0.50
N CYS A 371 15.53 -19.43 -1.10
CA CYS A 371 15.47 -18.70 -2.37
C CYS A 371 16.19 -17.34 -2.27
N THR A 372 15.99 -16.57 -1.20
CA THR A 372 16.71 -15.30 -0.95
C THR A 372 18.22 -15.51 -0.99
N ARG A 373 18.73 -16.53 -0.28
CA ARG A 373 20.16 -16.82 -0.21
C ARG A 373 20.77 -17.22 -1.55
N THR A 374 20.06 -17.99 -2.37
CA THR A 374 20.58 -18.51 -3.64
C THR A 374 20.38 -17.54 -4.80
N LEU A 375 19.25 -16.83 -4.85
CA LEU A 375 18.80 -16.11 -6.05
C LEU A 375 18.87 -14.57 -5.94
N GLU A 376 18.83 -14.00 -4.73
CA GLU A 376 18.90 -12.53 -4.56
C GLU A 376 20.29 -12.04 -4.16
N ILE A 377 21.00 -12.79 -3.32
CA ILE A 377 22.36 -12.43 -2.87
C ILE A 377 23.42 -12.77 -3.96
N CYS A 378 23.09 -13.67 -4.88
CA CYS A 378 23.96 -14.02 -6.01
C CYS A 378 23.34 -13.46 -7.31
N PRO A 379 23.76 -12.28 -7.80
CA PRO A 379 23.22 -11.77 -9.06
C PRO A 379 23.67 -12.70 -10.20
N PRO A 380 22.79 -13.08 -11.15
CA PRO A 380 23.25 -13.70 -12.38
C PRO A 380 24.16 -12.70 -13.10
N SER A 381 25.36 -13.14 -13.45
CA SER A 381 26.49 -12.36 -13.99
C SER A 381 26.24 -11.70 -15.35
N GLU A 382 25.02 -11.75 -15.89
CA GLU A 382 24.72 -11.41 -17.28
C GLU A 382 23.34 -10.77 -17.42
N ALA A 383 23.16 -9.47 -17.08
CA ALA A 383 21.91 -8.76 -17.40
C ALA A 383 21.98 -7.22 -17.39
N PHE A 384 23.13 -6.61 -17.68
CA PHE A 384 23.20 -5.16 -17.94
C PHE A 384 23.79 -4.91 -19.33
N GLN A 385 22.93 -4.88 -20.34
CA GLN A 385 23.23 -4.20 -21.60
C GLN A 385 22.34 -2.96 -21.68
N THR A 386 22.84 -1.85 -21.15
CA THR A 386 22.34 -0.52 -21.51
C THR A 386 23.05 -0.11 -22.79
N ASN A 387 22.29 0.33 -23.80
CA ASN A 387 22.89 1.00 -24.95
C ASN A 387 23.57 2.29 -24.45
N GLY A 388 24.88 2.23 -24.22
CA GLY A 388 25.76 3.39 -24.25
C GLY A 388 26.23 4.03 -22.94
N THR A 389 25.96 3.48 -21.75
CA THR A 389 26.63 3.96 -20.52
C THR A 389 26.85 2.85 -19.50
N SER A 390 28.12 2.49 -19.28
CA SER A 390 28.56 1.58 -18.22
C SER A 390 28.64 2.32 -16.89
N PHE A 391 27.88 1.88 -15.88
CA PHE A 391 28.14 2.29 -14.50
C PHE A 391 29.08 1.27 -13.85
N ALA A 392 30.21 1.77 -13.33
CA ALA A 392 31.08 1.00 -12.45
C ALA A 392 30.35 0.76 -11.12
N SER A 393 30.37 -0.49 -10.66
CA SER A 393 29.89 -0.89 -9.34
C SER A 393 30.57 -0.04 -8.26
N ILE A 394 29.79 0.74 -7.50
CA ILE A 394 30.26 1.30 -6.24
C ILE A 394 30.26 0.13 -5.25
N GLY A 395 31.44 -0.47 -5.07
CA GLY A 395 31.69 -1.39 -3.99
C GLY A 395 31.59 -0.65 -2.66
N GLU A 396 30.85 -1.24 -1.72
CA GLU A 396 30.92 -0.90 -0.31
C GLU A 396 32.39 -0.93 0.12
N ASN A 397 32.88 0.19 0.67
CA ASN A 397 34.07 0.20 1.50
C ASN A 397 33.87 1.20 2.64
N GLN A 398 33.78 0.60 3.83
CA GLN A 398 33.91 1.14 5.20
C GLN A 398 32.70 1.82 5.83
#